data_AF-A0A1K1N6K3-F1
#
_entry.id   AF-A0A1K1N6K3-F1
#
_cell.length_a   1.000
_cell.length_b   1.000
_cell.length_c   1.000
_cell.angle_alpha   90.00
_cell.angle_beta   90.00
_cell.angle_gamma   90.00
#
_symmetry.space_group_name_H-M   'P 1'
#
loop_
_entity.id
_entity.type
_entity.pdbx_description
1 polymer ?
#
loop_
_entity_poly.entity_id
_entity_poly.type
_entity_poly.pdbx_seq_one_letter_code
_entity_poly.pdbx_strand_id
1 'polypeptide(L)'
;MPKEAVFTLKLEPELRAEFMAEAASEDRPASQVMRELMRGYIEQRRQVREYDEYLRCKVEAARGSMRAGRGRSNDEVEAVFAVRRKQAAANRK
;
A
#
# COMPACT_ATOMS: atom_id res chain seq x y z
N MET A 1 -17.70 -18.70 20.19
CA MET A 1 -16.25 -18.84 19.93
C MET A 1 -16.09 -19.21 18.46
N PRO A 2 -15.50 -18.35 17.61
CA PRO A 2 -15.23 -18.73 16.23
C PRO A 2 -14.29 -19.95 16.22
N LYS A 3 -14.58 -20.96 15.40
CA LYS A 3 -13.74 -22.16 15.29
C LYS A 3 -12.35 -21.76 14.83
N GLU A 4 -11.33 -22.10 15.61
CA GLU A 4 -9.95 -21.96 15.19
C GLU A 4 -9.70 -22.89 14.00
N ALA A 5 -9.27 -22.33 12.87
CA ALA A 5 -8.87 -23.10 11.70
C ALA A 5 -7.39 -23.49 11.84
N VAL A 6 -7.08 -24.79 11.77
CA VAL A 6 -5.70 -25.28 11.77
C VAL A 6 -5.15 -25.19 10.35
N PHE A 7 -4.01 -24.52 10.21
CA PHE A 7 -3.29 -24.41 8.94
C PHE A 7 -2.03 -25.28 8.98
N THR A 8 -2.01 -26.33 8.17
CA THR A 8 -0.85 -27.23 8.04
C THR A 8 -0.09 -26.89 6.77
N LEU A 9 1.18 -26.54 6.91
CA LEU A 9 2.10 -26.20 5.81
C LEU A 9 3.22 -27.24 5.73
N LYS A 10 3.64 -27.57 4.51
CA LYS A 10 4.90 -28.30 4.28
C LYS A 10 6.02 -27.31 4.09
N LEU A 11 7.07 -27.45 4.88
CA LEU A 11 8.26 -26.62 4.86
C LEU A 11 9.48 -27.52 4.72
N GLU A 12 10.52 -27.02 4.06
CA GLU A 12 11.84 -27.63 4.11
C GLU A 12 12.29 -27.70 5.59
N PRO A 13 12.87 -28.82 6.04
CA PRO A 13 13.27 -29.00 7.43
C PRO A 13 14.19 -27.90 7.94
N GLU A 14 15.13 -27.46 7.11
CA GLU A 14 16.11 -26.41 7.40
C GLU A 14 15.42 -25.07 7.61
N LEU A 15 14.55 -24.66 6.68
CA LEU A 15 13.77 -23.43 6.79
C LEU A 15 12.87 -23.42 8.03
N ARG A 16 12.25 -24.56 8.37
CA ARG A 16 11.46 -24.68 9.60
C ARG A 16 12.33 -24.47 10.83
N ALA A 17 13.52 -25.08 10.87
CA ALA A 17 14.42 -24.98 12.02
C ALA A 17 14.89 -23.53 12.23
N GLU A 18 15.32 -22.86 11.15
CA GLU A 18 15.73 -21.45 11.17
C GLU A 18 14.59 -20.54 11.64
N PHE A 19 13.39 -20.69 11.06
CA PHE A 19 12.25 -19.87 11.46
C PHE A 19 11.87 -20.04 12.93
N MET A 20 11.94 -21.28 13.45
CA MET A 20 11.66 -21.55 14.86
C MET A 20 12.73 -20.97 15.78
N ALA A 21 14.00 -21.01 15.37
CA ALA A 21 15.12 -20.44 16.13
C ALA A 21 15.02 -18.91 16.23
N GLU A 22 14.71 -18.23 15.13
CA GLU A 22 14.52 -16.77 15.13
C GLU A 22 13.26 -16.34 15.88
N ALA A 23 12.14 -17.05 15.73
CA ALA A 23 10.95 -16.74 16.51
C ALA A 23 11.22 -16.90 18.03
N ALA A 24 12.00 -17.92 18.41
CA ALA A 24 12.39 -18.14 19.80
C ALA A 24 13.40 -17.09 20.31
N SER A 25 14.32 -16.61 19.46
CA SER A 25 15.28 -15.55 19.83
C SER A 25 14.58 -14.22 20.14
N GLU A 26 13.42 -13.98 19.50
CA GLU A 26 12.54 -12.84 19.79
C GLU A 26 11.55 -13.09 20.94
N ASP A 27 11.59 -14.25 21.63
CA ASP A 27 10.60 -14.68 22.63
C ASP A 27 9.15 -14.71 22.09
N ARG A 28 8.99 -14.96 20.79
CA ARG A 28 7.69 -14.91 20.11
C ARG A 28 7.24 -16.29 19.65
N PRO A 29 5.95 -16.64 19.79
CA PRO A 29 5.42 -17.85 19.19
C PRO A 29 5.51 -17.78 17.66
N ALA A 30 6.10 -18.79 17.02
CA ALA A 30 6.15 -18.92 15.55
C ALA A 30 4.75 -18.79 14.89
N SER A 31 3.70 -19.28 15.55
CA SER A 31 2.31 -19.13 15.08
C SER A 31 1.81 -17.69 15.10
N GLN A 32 2.31 -16.85 16.02
CA GLN A 32 2.04 -15.42 16.02
C GLN A 32 2.72 -14.74 14.84
N VAL A 33 4.02 -14.99 14.65
CA VAL A 33 4.79 -14.44 13.53
C VAL A 33 4.14 -14.81 12.18
N MET A 34 3.76 -16.07 12.00
CA MET A 34 3.05 -16.51 10.78
C MET A 34 1.72 -15.78 10.56
N ARG A 35 0.94 -15.53 11.61
CA ARG A 35 -0.33 -14.79 11.48
C ARG A 35 -0.10 -13.34 11.07
N GLU A 36 0.94 -12.69 11.59
CA GLU A 36 1.30 -11.33 11.21
C GLU A 36 1.78 -11.27 9.76
N LEU A 37 2.66 -12.19 9.34
CA LEU A 37 3.11 -12.31 7.95
C LEU A 37 1.95 -12.53 6.98
N MET A 38 1.00 -13.42 7.33
CA MET A 38 -0.20 -13.65 6.52
C MET A 38 -1.07 -12.39 6.40
N ARG A 39 -1.27 -11.64 7.50
CA ARG A 39 -2.02 -10.38 7.47
C ARG A 39 -1.32 -9.33 6.61
N GLY A 40 -0.01 -9.17 6.78
CA GLY A 40 0.80 -8.26 5.98
C GLY A 40 0.74 -8.59 4.50
N TYR A 41 0.84 -9.86 4.13
CA TYR A 41 0.70 -10.30 2.75
C TYR A 41 -0.68 -9.96 2.17
N ILE A 42 -1.76 -10.23 2.91
CA ILE A 42 -3.13 -9.92 2.46
C ILE A 42 -3.30 -8.41 2.25
N GLU A 43 -2.82 -7.60 3.19
CA GLU A 43 -2.89 -6.15 3.12
C GLU A 43 -2.11 -5.62 1.93
N GLN A 44 -0.86 -6.04 1.74
CA GLN A 44 -0.05 -5.66 0.58
C GLN A 44 -0.74 -6.02 -0.73
N ARG A 45 -1.33 -7.21 -0.83
CA ARG A 45 -2.07 -7.63 -2.05
C ARG A 45 -3.36 -6.84 -2.25
N ARG A 46 -4.02 -6.38 -1.19
CA ARG A 46 -5.18 -5.47 -1.31
C ARG A 46 -4.75 -4.10 -1.80
N GLN A 47 -3.71 -3.52 -1.20
CA GLN A 47 -3.17 -2.22 -1.62
C GLN A 47 -2.76 -2.21 -3.08
N VAL A 48 -2.09 -3.26 -3.57
CA VAL A 48 -1.74 -3.38 -5.01
C VAL A 48 -3.00 -3.37 -5.89
N ARG A 49 -4.02 -4.17 -5.55
CA ARG A 49 -5.27 -4.21 -6.33
C ARG A 49 -6.01 -2.87 -6.31
N GLU A 50 -6.14 -2.26 -5.14
CA GLU A 50 -6.79 -0.96 -4.98
C GLU A 50 -6.02 0.15 -5.71
N TYR A 51 -4.68 0.11 -5.66
CA TYR A 51 -3.83 1.03 -6.38
C TYR A 51 -3.98 0.88 -7.90
N ASP A 52 -4.01 -0.36 -8.40
CA ASP A 52 -4.23 -0.63 -9.83
C ASP A 52 -5.60 -0.11 -10.30
N GLU A 53 -6.66 -0.32 -9.50
CA GLU A 53 -7.99 0.22 -9.82
C GLU A 53 -8.03 1.74 -9.78
N TYR A 54 -7.46 2.35 -8.75
CA TYR A 54 -7.33 3.80 -8.65
C TYR A 54 -6.57 4.36 -9.85
N LEU A 55 -5.43 3.76 -10.21
CA LEU A 55 -4.61 4.19 -11.33
C LEU A 55 -5.37 4.09 -12.65
N ARG A 56 -6.07 2.98 -12.88
CA ARG A 56 -6.92 2.79 -14.06
C ARG A 56 -7.99 3.89 -14.16
N CYS A 57 -8.73 4.14 -13.08
CA CYS A 57 -9.76 5.17 -13.03
C CYS A 57 -9.19 6.58 -13.28
N LYS A 58 -8.05 6.90 -12.67
CA LYS A 58 -7.35 8.18 -12.85
C LYS A 58 -6.90 8.39 -14.29
N VAL A 59 -6.33 7.37 -14.93
CA VAL A 59 -5.88 7.42 -16.32
C VAL A 59 -7.05 7.62 -17.27
N GLU A 60 -8.15 6.88 -17.10
CA GLU A 60 -9.32 7.03 -17.95
C GLU A 60 -9.99 8.40 -17.78
N ALA A 61 -10.09 8.93 -16.56
CA ALA A 61 -10.56 10.28 -16.32
C ALA A 61 -9.66 11.35 -17.00
N ALA A 62 -8.34 11.20 -16.90
CA ALA A 62 -7.38 12.11 -17.55
C ALA A 62 -7.50 12.07 -19.08
N ARG A 63 -7.57 10.87 -19.67
CA ARG A 63 -7.78 10.68 -21.11
C ARG A 63 -9.11 11.28 -21.57
N GLY A 64 -10.18 11.10 -20.80
CA GLY A 64 -11.48 11.73 -21.07
C GLY A 64 -11.42 13.26 -21.02
N SER A 65 -10.69 13.82 -20.07
CA SER A 65 -10.45 15.27 -19.95
C SER A 65 -9.68 15.84 -21.15
N MET A 66 -8.61 15.15 -21.57
CA MET A 66 -7.81 15.52 -22.74
C MET A 66 -8.64 15.48 -24.01
N ARG A 67 -9.40 14.40 -24.23
CA ARG A 67 -10.30 14.27 -25.40
C ARG A 67 -11.39 15.35 -25.43
N ALA A 68 -11.84 15.80 -24.26
CA ALA A 68 -12.81 16.89 -24.13
C ALA A 68 -12.18 18.31 -24.16
N GLY A 69 -10.86 18.43 -24.39
CA GLY A 69 -10.18 19.73 -24.45
C GLY A 69 -10.09 20.47 -23.11
N ARG A 70 -10.32 19.79 -21.98
CA ARG A 70 -10.31 20.40 -20.63
C ARG A 70 -8.91 20.47 -20.00
N GLY A 71 -7.86 20.42 -20.83
CA GLY A 71 -6.48 20.60 -20.41
C GLY A 71 -6.14 22.07 -20.13
N ARG A 72 -5.10 22.31 -19.35
CA ARG A 72 -4.51 23.65 -19.12
C ARG A 72 -3.07 23.65 -19.60
N SER A 73 -2.55 24.83 -19.96
CA SER A 73 -1.13 24.97 -20.29
C SER A 73 -0.28 24.83 -19.03
N ASN A 74 0.98 24.44 -19.21
CA ASN A 74 1.94 24.35 -18.12
C ASN A 74 2.11 25.71 -17.41
N ASP A 75 2.15 26.80 -18.17
CA ASP A 75 2.34 28.16 -17.64
C ASP A 75 1.16 28.61 -16.76
N GLU A 76 -0.08 28.28 -17.16
CA GLU A 76 -1.27 28.55 -16.35
C GLU A 76 -1.21 27.78 -15.02
N VAL A 77 -0.81 26.50 -15.08
CA VAL A 77 -0.65 25.66 -13.89
C VAL A 77 0.41 26.23 -12.95
N GLU A 78 1.59 26.59 -13.45
CA GLU A 78 2.67 27.15 -12.62
C GLU A 78 2.28 28.47 -11.95
N ALA A 79 1.58 29.36 -12.67
CA ALA A 79 1.08 30.60 -12.09
C ALA A 79 0.12 30.34 -10.92
N VAL A 80 -0.84 29.43 -11.08
CA VAL A 80 -1.80 29.05 -10.03
C VAL A 80 -1.09 28.45 -8.82
N PHE A 81 -0.15 27.53 -9.02
CA PHE A 81 0.56 26.88 -7.92
C PHE A 81 1.55 27.82 -7.22
N ALA A 82 2.14 28.78 -7.92
CA ALA A 82 2.97 29.83 -7.29
C ALA A 82 2.15 30.67 -6.28
N VAL A 83 0.91 31.03 -6.63
CA VAL A 83 0.00 31.74 -5.71
C VAL A 83 -0.35 30.88 -4.51
N ARG A 84 -0.73 29.61 -4.73
CA ARG A 84 -1.08 28.67 -3.65
C ARG A 84 0.08 28.45 -2.67
N ARG A 85 1.31 28.30 -3.17
CA ARG A 85 2.51 28.14 -2.32
C ARG A 85 2.75 29.37 -1.44
N LYS A 86 2.57 30.59 -1.97
CA LYS A 86 2.68 31.84 -1.20
C LYS A 86 1.64 31.90 -0.09
N GLN A 87 0.39 31.54 -0.38
CA GLN A 87 -0.70 31.51 0.61
C GLN A 87 -0.46 30.49 1.72
N ALA A 88 -0.03 29.27 1.36
CA ALA A 88 0.30 28.24 2.36
C ALA A 88 1.45 28.66 3.28
N ALA A 89 2.46 29.38 2.75
CA ALA A 89 3.55 29.93 3.55
C ALA A 89 3.10 31.09 4.46
N ALA A 90 2.15 31.92 4.00
CA ALA A 90 1.58 33.00 4.80
C ALA A 90 0.70 32.48 5.95
N ASN A 91 -0.10 31.44 5.73
CA ASN A 91 -0.97 30.84 6.74
C ASN A 91 -0.24 30.02 7.81
N ARG A 92 1.06 29.80 7.66
CA ARG A 92 1.91 29.06 8.61
C ARG A 92 2.63 29.99 9.60
N LYS A 93 2.52 31.31 9.43
CA LYS A 93 3.00 32.34 10.35
C LYS A 93 1.85 32.84 11.21
#